data_AF-A0A937UCP1-F1
#
_entry.id   AF-A0A937UCP1-F1
#
_cell.length_a   1.000
_cell.length_b   1.000
_cell.length_c   1.000
_cell.angle_alpha   90.00
_cell.angle_beta   90.00
_cell.angle_gamma   90.00
#
_symmetry.space_group_name_H-M   'P 1'
#
loop_
_entity.id
_entity.type
_entity.pdbx_description
1 polymer ?
#
loop_
_entity_poly.entity_id
_entity_poly.type
_entity_poly.pdbx_seq_one_letter_code
_entity_poly.pdbx_strand_id
1 'polypeptide(L)'
;MAMLEEYWQACGIEADAEVLEIDRMEDAISPLNEQTTQISELITAFSSCYHEADKETERIIQAIGSGEPPAEEKDRPPQRKRELQNSHDILSAWCEGQSAKCADLDVGGIPAGELVAYLGEPIPLKIWQVQRVIDKLKQALEWKPCYHNMALEIDGYGQPLEIKAEEYYKDHLDFLTQTTAAMINCTLEGKKDEMSLALAIDMFRPCNWNYVGNLVIILKAIAGDLYPDKPFAPCCINKRLTPLRDRLRVISHTLKTFCEGREVDKDADGDILALLGAKTEQKHWLAASLDKMIRMQQGL
;
A
#
# COMPACT_ATOMS: atom_id res chain seq x y z
N MET A 1 -20.09 -8.25 -24.11
CA MET A 1 -19.30 -7.64 -23.02
C MET A 1 -18.44 -8.77 -22.49
N ALA A 2 -17.15 -8.81 -22.83
CA ALA A 2 -16.26 -9.81 -22.26
C ALA A 2 -16.21 -9.54 -20.75
N MET A 3 -16.50 -10.54 -19.92
CA MET A 3 -16.28 -10.40 -18.49
C MET A 3 -14.78 -10.32 -18.26
N LEU A 4 -14.32 -9.26 -17.61
CA LEU A 4 -12.98 -9.22 -17.04
C LEU A 4 -12.84 -10.40 -16.08
N GLU A 5 -11.77 -11.16 -16.22
CA GLU A 5 -11.41 -12.14 -15.21
C GLU A 5 -11.11 -11.46 -13.85
N GLU A 6 -11.30 -12.20 -12.77
CA GLU A 6 -11.22 -11.68 -11.38
C GLU A 6 -9.88 -11.00 -11.08
N TYR A 7 -8.81 -11.39 -11.77
CA TYR A 7 -7.45 -10.91 -11.51
C TYR A 7 -7.20 -9.43 -11.89
N TRP A 8 -7.97 -8.87 -12.83
CA TRP A 8 -7.87 -7.45 -13.19
C TRP A 8 -8.70 -6.52 -12.29
N GLN A 9 -9.59 -7.06 -11.45
CA GLN A 9 -10.49 -6.27 -10.61
C GLN A 9 -9.73 -5.35 -9.63
N ALA A 10 -8.53 -5.75 -9.21
CA ALA A 10 -7.65 -4.94 -8.38
C ALA A 10 -7.26 -3.58 -9.00
N CYS A 11 -7.41 -3.44 -10.33
CA CYS A 11 -7.11 -2.21 -11.05
C CYS A 11 -8.33 -1.33 -11.35
N GLY A 12 -9.56 -1.84 -11.22
CA GLY A 12 -10.79 -1.04 -11.33
C GLY A 12 -11.03 -0.38 -12.70
N ILE A 13 -10.55 -0.99 -13.79
CA ILE A 13 -10.62 -0.45 -15.17
C ILE A 13 -11.36 -1.43 -16.09
N GLU A 14 -12.06 -0.93 -17.11
CA GLU A 14 -12.64 -1.75 -18.19
C GLU A 14 -11.56 -2.44 -19.03
N ALA A 15 -11.81 -3.68 -19.49
CA ALA A 15 -10.87 -4.41 -20.34
C ALA A 15 -10.48 -3.61 -21.58
N ASP A 16 -9.22 -3.20 -21.68
CA ASP A 16 -8.67 -2.64 -22.90
C ASP A 16 -8.16 -3.75 -23.85
N ALA A 17 -7.79 -3.37 -25.07
CA ALA A 17 -7.37 -4.33 -26.09
C ALA A 17 -6.12 -5.12 -25.69
N GLU A 18 -5.27 -4.56 -24.81
CA GLU A 18 -4.06 -5.22 -24.32
C GLU A 18 -4.40 -6.25 -23.25
N VAL A 19 -5.31 -5.92 -22.32
CA VAL A 19 -5.87 -6.87 -21.35
C VAL A 19 -6.46 -8.09 -22.06
N LEU A 20 -7.28 -7.86 -23.09
CA LEU A 20 -7.90 -8.94 -23.87
C LEU A 20 -6.88 -9.81 -24.62
N GLU A 21 -5.71 -9.27 -24.96
CA GLU A 21 -4.64 -10.04 -25.59
C GLU A 21 -3.90 -10.89 -24.54
N ILE A 22 -3.66 -10.35 -23.35
CA ILE A 22 -3.08 -11.11 -22.23
C ILE A 22 -4.00 -12.26 -21.83
N ASP A 23 -5.31 -12.04 -21.76
CA ASP A 23 -6.30 -13.11 -21.50
C ASP A 23 -6.22 -14.23 -22.56
N ARG A 24 -6.06 -13.89 -23.85
CA ARG A 24 -5.86 -14.90 -24.90
C ARG A 24 -4.56 -15.68 -24.75
N MET A 25 -3.50 -15.06 -24.22
CA MET A 25 -2.26 -15.78 -23.94
C MET A 25 -2.47 -16.82 -22.83
N GLU A 26 -3.29 -16.51 -21.82
CA GLU A 26 -3.68 -17.45 -20.76
C GLU A 26 -4.50 -18.61 -21.30
N ASP A 27 -5.52 -18.32 -22.11
CA ASP A 27 -6.37 -19.32 -22.76
C ASP A 27 -5.53 -20.33 -23.56
N ALA A 28 -4.48 -19.84 -24.24
CA ALA A 28 -3.61 -20.67 -25.08
C ALA A 28 -2.73 -21.64 -24.27
N ILE A 29 -2.38 -21.29 -23.03
CA ILE A 29 -1.53 -22.12 -22.15
C ILE A 29 -2.33 -22.91 -21.11
N SER A 30 -3.65 -22.75 -21.11
CA SER A 30 -4.55 -23.41 -20.15
C SER A 30 -4.67 -24.93 -20.39
N PRO A 31 -4.86 -25.73 -19.33
CA PRO A 31 -4.96 -25.33 -17.92
C PRO A 31 -3.59 -24.97 -17.33
N LEU A 32 -3.56 -23.94 -16.47
CA LEU A 32 -2.36 -23.56 -15.74
C LEU A 32 -1.97 -24.63 -14.73
N ASN A 33 -0.66 -24.84 -14.57
CA ASN A 33 -0.16 -25.66 -13.47
C ASN A 33 -0.16 -24.86 -12.15
N GLU A 34 -0.07 -25.57 -11.02
CA GLU A 34 -0.14 -24.98 -9.69
C GLU A 34 0.87 -23.85 -9.46
N GLN A 35 2.12 -24.03 -9.91
CA GLN A 35 3.19 -23.03 -9.76
C GLN A 35 2.86 -21.75 -10.55
N THR A 36 2.33 -21.90 -11.76
CA THR A 36 1.96 -20.79 -12.64
C THR A 36 0.78 -20.01 -12.06
N THR A 37 -0.22 -20.71 -11.51
CA THR A 37 -1.32 -20.08 -10.76
C THR A 37 -0.80 -19.27 -9.58
N GLN A 38 0.07 -19.86 -8.74
CA GLN A 38 0.63 -19.18 -7.57
C GLN A 38 1.45 -17.93 -7.96
N ILE A 39 2.21 -17.96 -9.05
CA ILE A 39 2.94 -16.77 -9.54
C ILE A 39 1.96 -15.70 -10.04
N SER A 40 0.88 -16.09 -10.73
CA SER A 40 -0.17 -15.15 -11.16
C SER A 40 -0.88 -14.47 -9.98
N GLU A 41 -1.13 -15.21 -8.90
CA GLU A 41 -1.69 -14.67 -7.65
C GLU A 41 -0.76 -13.60 -7.04
N LEU A 42 0.56 -13.80 -7.09
CA LEU A 42 1.54 -12.79 -6.65
C LEU A 42 1.48 -11.52 -7.50
N ILE A 43 1.37 -11.66 -8.82
CA ILE A 43 1.19 -10.51 -9.73
C ILE A 43 -0.10 -9.77 -9.39
N THR A 44 -1.19 -10.50 -9.11
CA THR A 44 -2.49 -9.93 -8.74
C THR A 44 -2.42 -9.18 -7.40
N ALA A 45 -1.68 -9.72 -6.43
CA ALA A 45 -1.49 -9.12 -5.11
C ALA A 45 -0.47 -7.97 -5.09
N PHE A 46 0.28 -7.77 -6.18
CA PHE A 46 1.32 -6.74 -6.26
C PHE A 46 0.75 -5.34 -5.98
N SER A 47 1.48 -4.55 -5.19
CA SER A 47 1.09 -3.18 -4.90
C SER A 47 2.28 -2.23 -5.00
N SER A 48 2.27 -1.38 -6.03
CA SER A 48 3.32 -0.40 -6.31
C SER A 48 3.46 0.71 -5.26
N CYS A 49 2.52 0.82 -4.32
CA CYS A 49 2.62 1.72 -3.17
C CYS A 49 3.39 1.11 -1.98
N TYR A 50 3.74 -0.17 -2.06
CA TYR A 50 4.56 -0.85 -1.07
C TYR A 50 5.96 -0.24 -1.00
N HIS A 51 6.49 -0.11 0.22
CA HIS A 51 7.80 0.51 0.44
C HIS A 51 9.00 -0.22 -0.19
N GLU A 52 8.84 -1.49 -0.56
CA GLU A 52 9.83 -2.29 -1.29
C GLU A 52 9.20 -2.89 -2.55
N ALA A 53 8.32 -2.12 -3.23
CA ALA A 53 7.65 -2.57 -4.44
C ALA A 53 8.65 -2.99 -5.54
N ASP A 54 9.83 -2.37 -5.62
CA ASP A 54 10.90 -2.76 -6.54
C ASP A 54 11.43 -4.16 -6.24
N LYS A 55 11.77 -4.44 -4.98
CA LYS A 55 12.24 -5.77 -4.54
C LYS A 55 11.17 -6.84 -4.69
N GLU A 56 9.92 -6.50 -4.37
CA GLU A 56 8.79 -7.41 -4.60
C GLU A 56 8.62 -7.72 -6.10
N THR A 57 8.78 -6.71 -6.96
CA THR A 57 8.77 -6.94 -8.41
C THR A 57 9.90 -7.86 -8.84
N GLU A 58 11.12 -7.65 -8.33
CA GLU A 58 12.29 -8.50 -8.61
C GLU A 58 12.07 -9.95 -8.14
N ARG A 59 11.47 -10.14 -6.97
CA ARG A 59 11.08 -11.45 -6.43
C ARG A 59 10.06 -12.16 -7.32
N ILE A 60 9.03 -11.45 -7.79
CA ILE A 60 8.05 -12.01 -8.74
C ILE A 60 8.76 -12.38 -10.06
N ILE A 61 9.65 -11.53 -10.57
CA ILE A 61 10.41 -11.79 -11.80
C ILE A 61 11.31 -13.02 -11.65
N GLN A 62 11.97 -13.21 -10.51
CA GLN A 62 12.74 -14.40 -10.22
C GLN A 62 11.86 -15.66 -10.20
N ALA A 63 10.64 -15.55 -9.67
CA ALA A 63 9.66 -16.64 -9.68
C ALA A 63 9.23 -16.99 -11.12
N ILE A 64 8.95 -15.99 -11.95
CA ILE A 64 8.68 -16.18 -13.38
C ILE A 64 9.87 -16.87 -14.06
N GLY A 65 11.08 -16.41 -13.79
CA GLY A 65 12.31 -16.91 -14.40
C GLY A 65 12.63 -18.37 -14.05
N SER A 66 12.45 -18.74 -12.78
CA SER A 66 12.67 -20.10 -12.28
C SER A 66 11.49 -21.05 -12.56
N GLY A 67 10.28 -20.51 -12.71
CA GLY A 67 9.04 -21.28 -12.76
C GLY A 67 8.58 -21.76 -11.38
N GLU A 68 9.22 -21.31 -10.31
CA GLU A 68 8.89 -21.70 -8.93
C GLU A 68 8.41 -20.49 -8.12
N PRO A 69 7.30 -20.61 -7.37
CA PRO A 69 6.84 -19.56 -6.48
C PRO A 69 7.87 -19.32 -5.37
N PRO A 70 8.10 -18.06 -4.97
CA PRO A 70 8.99 -17.73 -3.88
C PRO A 70 8.42 -18.27 -2.57
N ALA A 71 9.29 -18.64 -1.62
CA ALA A 71 8.85 -19.03 -0.29
C ALA A 71 7.98 -17.92 0.35
N GLU A 72 6.88 -18.30 1.01
CA GLU A 72 6.04 -17.35 1.73
C GLU A 72 6.87 -16.60 2.79
N GLU A 73 7.04 -15.30 2.60
CA GLU A 73 7.68 -14.44 3.60
C GLU A 73 6.58 -13.75 4.39
N LYS A 74 6.33 -14.26 5.60
CA LYS A 74 5.28 -13.73 6.49
C LYS A 74 5.76 -12.56 7.33
N ASP A 75 7.06 -12.38 7.39
CA ASP A 75 7.69 -11.33 8.18
C ASP A 75 7.82 -10.05 7.39
N ARG A 76 7.50 -8.94 8.06
CA ARG A 76 7.80 -7.62 7.53
C ARG A 76 9.32 -7.39 7.53
N PRO A 77 9.84 -6.56 6.61
CA PRO A 77 11.23 -6.13 6.64
C PRO A 77 11.63 -5.62 8.04
N PRO A 78 12.82 -5.98 8.56
CA PRO A 78 13.20 -5.68 9.94
C PRO A 78 13.08 -4.21 10.32
N GLN A 79 13.44 -3.30 9.40
CA GLN A 79 13.30 -1.86 9.59
C GLN A 79 11.84 -1.46 9.76
N ARG A 80 10.95 -1.87 8.84
CA ARG A 80 9.53 -1.54 8.93
C ARG A 80 8.90 -2.14 10.19
N LYS A 81 9.23 -3.38 10.55
CA LYS A 81 8.75 -3.99 11.81
C LYS A 81 9.12 -3.14 13.04
N ARG A 82 10.36 -2.64 13.10
CA ARG A 82 10.82 -1.74 14.18
C ARG A 82 10.06 -0.42 14.18
N GLU A 83 9.91 0.22 13.02
CA GLU A 83 9.16 1.49 12.89
C GLU A 83 7.71 1.34 13.37
N LEU A 84 7.04 0.23 13.06
CA LEU A 84 5.68 -0.06 13.53
C LEU A 84 5.62 -0.27 15.04
N GLN A 85 6.55 -1.05 15.59
CA GLN A 85 6.61 -1.32 17.03
C GLN A 85 6.90 -0.04 17.82
N ASN A 86 7.90 0.75 17.39
CA ASN A 86 8.23 2.02 18.02
C ASN A 86 7.04 2.98 17.94
N SER A 87 6.37 3.09 16.79
CA SER A 87 5.17 3.94 16.67
C SER A 87 4.07 3.50 17.63
N HIS A 88 3.81 2.19 17.74
CA HIS A 88 2.83 1.65 18.67
C HIS A 88 3.17 2.02 20.12
N ASP A 89 4.43 1.83 20.51
CA ASP A 89 4.87 2.01 21.90
C ASP A 89 4.88 3.50 22.28
N ILE A 90 5.37 4.37 21.40
CA ILE A 90 5.38 5.83 21.59
C ILE A 90 3.95 6.37 21.73
N LEU A 91 3.05 5.99 20.81
CA LEU A 91 1.67 6.49 20.83
C LEU A 91 0.88 5.95 22.02
N SER A 92 1.08 4.68 22.39
CA SER A 92 0.46 4.10 23.59
C SER A 92 0.95 4.82 24.85
N ALA A 93 2.26 5.05 24.98
CA ALA A 93 2.83 5.79 26.10
C ALA A 93 2.30 7.22 26.18
N TRP A 94 2.09 7.90 25.04
CA TRP A 94 1.47 9.23 25.02
C TRP A 94 0.02 9.20 25.53
N CYS A 95 -0.81 8.25 25.09
CA CYS A 95 -2.18 8.07 25.57
C CYS A 95 -2.24 7.79 27.09
N GLU A 96 -1.22 7.14 27.64
CA GLU A 96 -1.12 6.80 29.07
C GLU A 96 -0.46 7.89 29.93
N GLY A 97 0.04 8.98 29.33
CA GLY A 97 0.79 10.02 30.04
C GLY A 97 2.19 9.58 30.48
N GLN A 98 2.78 8.60 29.78
CA GLN A 98 4.05 7.94 30.11
C GLN A 98 5.12 8.10 29.02
N SER A 99 5.04 9.13 28.17
CA SER A 99 5.94 9.33 27.02
C SER A 99 7.44 9.28 27.36
N ALA A 100 7.81 9.62 28.61
CA ALA A 100 9.19 9.53 29.09
C ALA A 100 9.79 8.11 29.02
N LYS A 101 8.95 7.06 29.02
CA LYS A 101 9.40 5.65 28.89
C LYS A 101 9.93 5.29 27.50
N CYS A 102 9.64 6.12 26.50
CA CYS A 102 9.98 5.87 25.10
C CYS A 102 10.98 6.91 24.56
N ALA A 103 11.69 7.63 25.42
CA ALA A 103 12.53 8.78 25.05
C ALA A 103 13.64 8.42 24.05
N ASP A 104 14.09 7.17 24.09
CA ASP A 104 15.17 6.56 23.31
C ASP A 104 14.68 5.86 22.03
N LEU A 105 13.38 5.93 21.73
CA LEU A 105 12.80 5.40 20.49
C LEU A 105 12.73 6.46 19.38
N ASP A 106 12.75 6.00 18.13
CA ASP A 106 12.51 6.81 16.93
C ASP A 106 11.63 6.07 15.92
N VAL A 107 11.02 6.81 15.00
CA VAL A 107 10.30 6.25 13.84
C VAL A 107 10.83 6.92 12.57
N GLY A 108 11.54 6.15 11.74
CA GLY A 108 12.14 6.68 10.51
C GLY A 108 13.12 7.83 10.76
N GLY A 109 13.83 7.80 11.89
CA GLY A 109 14.75 8.86 12.30
C GLY A 109 14.09 10.04 13.04
N ILE A 110 12.77 10.05 13.23
CA ILE A 110 12.08 11.06 14.04
C ILE A 110 12.05 10.61 15.49
N PRO A 111 12.67 11.34 16.44
CA PRO A 111 12.68 10.98 17.85
C PRO A 111 11.28 10.96 18.45
N ALA A 112 11.03 10.08 19.43
CA ALA A 112 9.75 9.97 20.13
C ALA A 112 9.25 11.31 20.69
N GLY A 113 10.15 12.10 21.27
CA GLY A 113 9.84 13.43 21.81
C GLY A 113 9.28 14.40 20.76
N GLU A 114 9.78 14.32 19.53
CA GLU A 114 9.28 15.13 18.42
C GLU A 114 7.92 14.63 17.93
N LEU A 115 7.75 13.30 17.81
CA LEU A 115 6.47 12.70 17.41
C LEU A 115 5.33 13.06 18.36
N VAL A 116 5.56 12.97 19.68
CA VAL A 116 4.54 13.32 20.67
C VAL A 116 4.29 14.83 20.74
N ALA A 117 5.29 15.65 20.41
CA ALA A 117 5.12 17.10 20.33
C ALA A 117 4.14 17.50 19.21
N TYR A 118 4.07 16.72 18.11
CA TYR A 118 3.06 16.95 17.05
C TYR A 118 1.62 16.80 17.55
N LEU A 119 1.36 16.00 18.59
CA LEU A 119 0.01 15.79 19.13
C LEU A 119 -0.43 16.89 20.11
N GLY A 120 0.53 17.53 20.79
CA GLY A 120 0.27 18.49 21.86
C GLY A 120 -0.33 17.84 23.12
N GLU A 121 -1.17 18.59 23.84
CA GLU A 121 -1.77 18.09 25.09
C GLU A 121 -2.79 16.95 24.85
N PRO A 122 -2.77 15.91 25.70
CA PRO A 122 -3.69 14.78 25.59
C PRO A 122 -5.07 15.17 26.13
N ILE A 123 -5.99 15.48 25.22
CA ILE A 123 -7.41 15.68 25.52
C ILE A 123 -8.22 14.45 25.07
N PRO A 124 -9.42 14.20 25.63
CA PRO A 124 -10.20 12.99 25.35
C PRO A 124 -10.38 12.66 23.87
N LEU A 125 -10.73 13.65 23.04
CA LEU A 125 -10.88 13.48 21.59
C LEU A 125 -9.58 12.99 20.92
N LYS A 126 -8.44 13.63 21.22
CA LYS A 126 -7.15 13.27 20.63
C LYS A 126 -6.69 11.89 21.06
N ILE A 127 -6.89 11.53 22.33
CA ILE A 127 -6.61 10.18 22.83
C ILE A 127 -7.42 9.15 22.04
N TRP A 128 -8.72 9.40 21.84
CA TRP A 128 -9.59 8.52 21.06
C TRP A 128 -9.12 8.39 19.60
N GLN A 129 -8.73 9.49 18.96
CA GLN A 129 -8.20 9.47 17.58
C GLN A 129 -6.85 8.74 17.48
N VAL A 130 -5.94 8.95 18.44
CA VAL A 130 -4.64 8.24 18.48
C VAL A 130 -4.84 6.75 18.73
N GLN A 131 -5.81 6.35 19.56
CA GLN A 131 -6.17 4.94 19.74
C GLN A 131 -6.59 4.27 18.42
N ARG A 132 -7.29 4.99 17.53
CA ARG A 132 -7.61 4.49 16.18
C ARG A 132 -6.36 4.25 15.34
N VAL A 133 -5.35 5.13 15.43
CA VAL A 133 -4.05 4.91 14.78
C VAL A 133 -3.32 3.70 15.39
N ILE A 134 -3.34 3.55 16.72
CA ILE A 134 -2.76 2.40 17.43
C ILE A 134 -3.42 1.10 16.97
N ASP A 135 -4.75 1.08 16.81
CA ASP A 135 -5.49 -0.09 16.33
C ASP A 135 -5.05 -0.48 14.90
N LYS A 136 -4.75 0.49 14.01
CA LYS A 136 -4.15 0.20 12.68
C LYS A 136 -2.74 -0.41 12.79
N LEU A 137 -1.93 0.08 13.73
CA LEU A 137 -0.57 -0.42 13.95
C LEU A 137 -0.61 -1.86 14.50
N LYS A 138 -1.49 -2.13 15.47
CA LYS A 138 -1.73 -3.49 16.00
C LYS A 138 -2.21 -4.43 14.92
N GLN A 139 -3.17 -4.01 14.09
CA GLN A 139 -3.63 -4.81 12.96
C GLN A 139 -2.47 -5.16 12.01
N ALA A 140 -1.56 -4.21 11.76
CA ALA A 140 -0.40 -4.44 10.91
C ALA A 140 0.66 -5.35 11.56
N LEU A 141 0.86 -5.27 12.87
CA LEU A 141 1.84 -6.07 13.62
C LEU A 141 1.35 -7.50 13.88
N GLU A 142 0.09 -7.66 14.27
CA GLU A 142 -0.48 -8.93 14.75
C GLU A 142 -1.34 -9.66 13.71
N TRP A 143 -1.63 -9.03 12.57
CA TRP A 143 -2.55 -9.54 11.55
C TRP A 143 -3.96 -9.84 12.07
N LYS A 144 -4.37 -9.16 13.15
CA LYS A 144 -5.71 -9.30 13.75
C LYS A 144 -6.59 -8.10 13.39
N PRO A 145 -7.87 -8.33 13.04
CA PRO A 145 -8.81 -7.24 12.78
C PRO A 145 -9.21 -6.59 14.11
N CYS A 146 -8.42 -5.61 14.57
CA CYS A 146 -8.73 -4.79 15.75
C CYS A 146 -9.16 -3.37 15.40
N TYR A 147 -9.17 -3.00 14.11
CA TYR A 147 -9.60 -1.69 13.64
C TYR A 147 -10.96 -1.77 12.94
N HIS A 148 -11.85 -0.82 13.25
CA HIS A 148 -13.11 -0.63 12.54
C HIS A 148 -13.07 0.72 11.81
N ASN A 149 -13.32 0.72 10.49
CA ASN A 149 -13.25 1.94 9.69
C ASN A 149 -14.31 2.96 10.14
N MET A 150 -13.96 4.24 10.06
CA MET A 150 -14.79 5.35 10.53
C MET A 150 -15.54 6.05 9.40
N ALA A 151 -14.96 6.09 8.20
CA ALA A 151 -15.48 6.78 7.02
C ALA A 151 -15.60 5.85 5.80
N LEU A 152 -14.71 4.87 5.66
CA LEU A 152 -14.83 3.83 4.63
C LEU A 152 -15.90 2.82 5.05
N GLU A 153 -16.96 2.68 4.25
CA GLU A 153 -18.01 1.66 4.42
C GLU A 153 -17.60 0.27 3.89
N ILE A 154 -16.30 0.03 3.72
CA ILE A 154 -15.72 -1.22 3.24
C ILE A 154 -14.68 -1.73 4.23
N ASP A 155 -14.39 -3.02 4.25
CA ASP A 155 -13.40 -3.66 5.10
C ASP A 155 -11.98 -3.63 4.49
N GLY A 156 -11.06 -4.40 5.09
CA GLY A 156 -9.69 -4.53 4.61
C GLY A 156 -9.55 -5.14 3.20
N TYR A 157 -10.57 -5.85 2.73
CA TYR A 157 -10.65 -6.57 1.45
C TYR A 157 -11.60 -5.90 0.44
N GLY A 158 -12.15 -4.72 0.78
CA GLY A 158 -13.06 -3.99 -0.08
C GLY A 158 -14.51 -4.47 -0.02
N GLN A 159 -14.86 -5.36 0.91
CA GLN A 159 -16.23 -5.82 1.12
C GLN A 159 -17.00 -4.82 1.99
N PRO A 160 -18.31 -4.61 1.77
CA PRO A 160 -19.11 -3.74 2.62
C PRO A 160 -19.02 -4.13 4.10
N LEU A 161 -18.96 -3.16 5.00
CA LEU A 161 -18.95 -3.43 6.44
C LEU A 161 -20.31 -3.97 6.90
N GLU A 162 -20.29 -5.01 7.74
CA GLU A 162 -21.50 -5.56 8.36
C GLU A 162 -22.12 -4.60 9.38
N ILE A 163 -21.28 -3.84 10.09
CA ILE A 163 -21.68 -2.88 11.12
C ILE A 163 -21.22 -1.49 10.67
N LYS A 164 -22.10 -0.49 10.74
CA LYS A 164 -21.76 0.89 10.40
C LYS A 164 -20.93 1.54 11.51
N ALA A 165 -20.11 2.54 11.14
CA ALA A 165 -19.27 3.26 12.09
C ALA A 165 -20.06 3.89 13.23
N GLU A 166 -21.25 4.45 12.97
CA GLU A 166 -22.10 5.07 14.00
C GLU A 166 -22.66 4.06 15.00
N GLU A 167 -22.91 2.83 14.57
CA GLU A 167 -23.34 1.75 15.44
C GLU A 167 -22.18 1.23 16.29
N TYR A 168 -21.01 1.03 15.65
CA TYR A 168 -19.82 0.53 16.33
C TYR A 168 -19.29 1.53 17.37
N TYR A 169 -19.25 2.82 17.04
CA TYR A 169 -18.76 3.90 17.90
C TYR A 169 -19.89 4.66 18.60
N LYS A 170 -21.03 4.03 18.87
CA LYS A 170 -22.23 4.68 19.47
C LYS A 170 -21.97 5.42 20.78
N ASP A 171 -21.00 4.97 21.58
CA ASP A 171 -20.62 5.60 22.85
C ASP A 171 -19.67 6.81 22.68
N HIS A 172 -19.23 7.08 21.44
CA HIS A 172 -18.29 8.13 21.05
C HIS A 172 -18.72 8.86 19.76
N LEU A 173 -20.03 8.99 19.53
CA LEU A 173 -20.57 9.62 18.31
C LEU A 173 -20.11 11.05 18.10
N ASP A 174 -19.93 11.82 19.18
CA ASP A 174 -19.41 13.18 19.13
C ASP A 174 -17.95 13.22 18.66
N PHE A 175 -17.13 12.25 19.09
CA PHE A 175 -15.75 12.12 18.64
C PHE A 175 -15.67 11.66 17.17
N LEU A 176 -16.50 10.69 16.78
CA LEU A 176 -16.63 10.27 15.39
C LEU A 176 -17.03 11.46 14.50
N THR A 177 -18.07 12.19 14.88
CA THR A 177 -18.56 13.36 14.13
C THR A 177 -17.48 14.42 13.95
N GLN A 178 -16.78 14.77 15.03
CA GLN A 178 -15.68 15.75 14.98
C GLN A 178 -14.52 15.28 14.10
N THR A 179 -14.19 13.99 14.16
CA THR A 179 -13.10 13.40 13.36
C THR A 179 -13.46 13.34 11.88
N THR A 180 -14.71 13.04 11.54
CA THR A 180 -15.23 13.07 10.17
C THR A 180 -15.33 14.49 9.63
N ALA A 181 -15.63 15.48 10.47
CA ALA A 181 -15.74 16.89 10.05
C ALA A 181 -14.38 17.59 9.91
N ALA A 182 -13.30 17.05 10.48
CA ALA A 182 -11.96 17.62 10.39
C ALA A 182 -11.34 17.38 9.00
N MET A 183 -11.39 18.38 8.12
CA MET A 183 -10.93 18.28 6.73
C MET A 183 -9.45 18.65 6.60
N ILE A 184 -8.61 17.67 6.27
CA ILE A 184 -7.21 17.86 5.93
C ILE A 184 -7.13 18.35 4.48
N ASN A 185 -6.45 19.48 4.28
CA ASN A 185 -6.13 19.99 2.95
C ASN A 185 -5.07 19.08 2.35
N CYS A 186 -5.41 18.35 1.30
CA CYS A 186 -4.49 17.46 0.64
C CYS A 186 -4.32 17.86 -0.84
N THR A 187 -3.46 17.13 -1.52
CA THR A 187 -3.30 17.24 -2.96
C THR A 187 -3.56 15.86 -3.52
N LEU A 188 -4.51 15.70 -4.42
CA LEU A 188 -4.78 14.46 -5.13
C LEU A 188 -4.31 14.60 -6.58
N GLU A 189 -3.28 13.84 -6.96
CA GLU A 189 -2.72 13.83 -8.32
C GLU A 189 -2.34 15.24 -8.82
N GLY A 190 -1.78 16.05 -7.92
CA GLY A 190 -1.34 17.43 -8.21
C GLY A 190 -2.45 18.49 -8.14
N LYS A 191 -3.69 18.12 -7.81
CA LYS A 191 -4.81 19.06 -7.62
C LYS A 191 -5.13 19.22 -6.14
N LYS A 192 -5.49 20.44 -5.72
CA LYS A 192 -5.99 20.68 -4.35
C LYS A 192 -7.25 19.87 -4.12
N ASP A 193 -7.32 19.23 -2.97
CA ASP A 193 -8.46 18.42 -2.55
C ASP A 193 -8.55 18.43 -1.02
N GLU A 194 -9.60 17.83 -0.48
CA GLU A 194 -9.82 17.71 0.97
C GLU A 194 -10.16 16.27 1.34
N MET A 195 -9.68 15.84 2.50
CA MET A 195 -9.95 14.52 3.05
C MET A 195 -10.24 14.63 4.54
N SER A 196 -11.30 13.97 5.03
CA SER A 196 -11.55 13.93 6.47
C SER A 196 -10.42 13.20 7.21
N LEU A 197 -10.14 13.61 8.44
CA LEU A 197 -9.19 12.91 9.31
C LEU A 197 -9.62 11.45 9.53
N ALA A 198 -10.93 11.19 9.63
CA ALA A 198 -11.46 9.83 9.69
C ALA A 198 -11.02 8.98 8.49
N LEU A 199 -11.19 9.50 7.27
CA LEU A 199 -10.77 8.82 6.05
C LEU A 199 -9.24 8.68 5.96
N ALA A 200 -8.48 9.69 6.40
CA ALA A 200 -7.03 9.61 6.44
C ALA A 200 -6.52 8.49 7.37
N ILE A 201 -7.15 8.29 8.53
CA ILE A 201 -6.83 7.18 9.44
C ILE A 201 -7.27 5.83 8.85
N ASP A 202 -8.44 5.75 8.22
CA ASP A 202 -8.89 4.52 7.54
C ASP A 202 -7.91 4.10 6.43
N MET A 203 -7.42 5.08 5.68
CA MET A 203 -6.47 4.90 4.58
C MET A 203 -5.00 4.79 5.05
N PHE A 204 -4.73 4.95 6.34
CA PHE A 204 -3.40 4.78 6.91
C PHE A 204 -2.99 3.31 6.87
N ARG A 205 -2.19 2.96 5.86
CA ARG A 205 -1.70 1.60 5.61
C ARG A 205 -0.21 1.54 5.93
N PRO A 206 0.21 0.81 6.98
CA PRO A 206 1.61 0.83 7.40
C PRO A 206 2.62 0.14 6.46
N CYS A 207 2.16 -0.49 5.39
CA CYS A 207 3.01 -1.03 4.31
C CYS A 207 3.45 0.02 3.27
N ASN A 208 2.86 1.23 3.30
CA ASN A 208 3.10 2.29 2.33
C ASN A 208 4.54 2.83 2.37
N TRP A 209 5.08 3.23 1.21
CA TRP A 209 6.40 3.84 1.07
C TRP A 209 6.58 5.10 1.93
N ASN A 210 5.55 5.94 2.07
CA ASN A 210 5.55 7.17 2.86
C ASN A 210 4.97 6.98 4.25
N TYR A 211 5.10 5.80 4.86
CA TYR A 211 4.51 5.50 6.17
C TYR A 211 4.77 6.58 7.22
N VAL A 212 6.04 6.98 7.38
CA VAL A 212 6.46 7.97 8.40
C VAL A 212 5.87 9.35 8.10
N GLY A 213 5.90 9.78 6.84
CA GLY A 213 5.30 11.06 6.43
C GLY A 213 3.79 11.09 6.63
N ASN A 214 3.10 10.01 6.25
CA ASN A 214 1.65 9.87 6.46
C ASN A 214 1.30 9.84 7.95
N LEU A 215 2.11 9.18 8.80
CA LEU A 215 1.94 9.18 10.25
C LEU A 215 2.03 10.61 10.79
N VAL A 216 3.09 11.35 10.46
CA VAL A 216 3.26 12.75 10.92
C VAL A 216 2.09 13.64 10.51
N ILE A 217 1.61 13.52 9.26
CA ILE A 217 0.43 14.28 8.79
C ILE A 217 -0.79 13.98 9.65
N ILE A 218 -1.06 12.71 9.95
CA ILE A 218 -2.19 12.30 10.79
C ILE A 218 -2.04 12.85 12.22
N LEU A 219 -0.84 12.76 12.83
CA LEU A 219 -0.61 13.27 14.19
C LEU A 219 -0.79 14.79 14.27
N LYS A 220 -0.29 15.53 13.29
CA LYS A 220 -0.49 16.98 13.17
C LYS A 220 -1.97 17.32 12.98
N ALA A 221 -2.69 16.59 12.14
CA ALA A 221 -4.12 16.78 11.91
C ALA A 221 -4.95 16.50 13.17
N ILE A 222 -4.61 15.48 13.95
CA ILE A 222 -5.18 15.23 15.29
C ILE A 222 -4.96 16.43 16.23
N ALA A 223 -3.81 17.12 16.12
CA ALA A 223 -3.54 18.32 16.87
C ALA A 223 -4.22 19.59 16.34
N GLY A 224 -4.89 19.51 15.19
CA GLY A 224 -5.60 20.63 14.55
C GLY A 224 -4.85 21.29 13.39
N ASP A 225 -3.64 20.83 13.05
CA ASP A 225 -2.94 21.28 11.85
C ASP A 225 -3.43 20.51 10.62
N LEU A 226 -4.37 21.14 9.90
CA LEU A 226 -5.05 20.57 8.75
C LEU A 226 -4.39 20.96 7.41
N TYR A 227 -3.19 21.54 7.42
CA TYR A 227 -2.47 22.04 6.24
C TYR A 227 -1.07 21.43 6.15
N PRO A 228 -0.95 20.15 5.76
CA PRO A 228 0.33 19.46 5.71
C PRO A 228 1.29 20.10 4.70
N ASP A 229 2.56 20.23 5.10
CA ASP A 229 3.64 20.75 4.26
C ASP A 229 3.96 19.85 3.04
N LYS A 230 3.61 18.57 3.14
CA LYS A 230 3.85 17.54 2.13
C LYS A 230 2.54 16.85 1.74
N PRO A 231 2.43 16.33 0.52
CA PRO A 231 1.25 15.58 0.12
C PRO A 231 1.02 14.34 1.01
N PHE A 232 -0.23 14.15 1.44
CA PHE A 232 -0.66 12.90 2.04
C PHE A 232 -0.74 11.82 0.95
N ALA A 233 -0.05 10.68 1.12
CA ALA A 233 0.11 9.68 0.08
C ALA A 233 -0.16 8.24 0.61
N PRO A 234 -1.41 7.93 1.01
CA PRO A 234 -1.79 6.57 1.39
C PRO A 234 -1.82 5.62 0.17
N CYS A 235 -1.99 4.32 0.39
CA CYS A 235 -1.81 3.28 -0.65
C CYS A 235 -2.60 3.47 -1.96
N CYS A 236 -3.72 4.20 -1.96
CA CYS A 236 -4.54 4.43 -3.16
C CYS A 236 -4.51 5.86 -3.71
N ILE A 237 -3.78 6.79 -3.08
CA ILE A 237 -3.73 8.20 -3.48
C ILE A 237 -2.28 8.62 -3.70
N ASN A 238 -2.04 9.42 -4.74
CA ASN A 238 -0.71 9.93 -5.05
C ASN A 238 0.32 8.81 -5.24
N LYS A 239 -0.10 7.65 -5.79
CA LYS A 239 0.80 6.50 -6.05
C LYS A 239 2.02 6.92 -6.88
N ARG A 240 1.83 7.92 -7.75
CA ARG A 240 2.87 8.51 -8.62
C ARG A 240 3.98 9.25 -7.89
N LEU A 241 3.80 9.55 -6.60
CA LEU A 241 4.83 10.18 -5.76
C LEU A 241 5.79 9.17 -5.14
N THR A 242 5.56 7.85 -5.33
CA THR A 242 6.48 6.83 -4.84
C THR A 242 7.89 7.07 -5.39
N PRO A 243 8.94 7.04 -4.54
CA PRO A 243 10.32 7.18 -4.99
C PRO A 243 10.75 6.02 -5.89
N LEU A 244 10.00 4.92 -5.90
CA LEU A 244 10.26 3.72 -6.71
C LEU A 244 9.69 3.83 -8.13
N ARG A 245 9.00 4.91 -8.49
CA ARG A 245 8.28 5.03 -9.77
C ARG A 245 9.20 4.85 -10.97
N ASP A 246 10.37 5.47 -10.94
CA ASP A 246 11.34 5.37 -12.04
C ASP A 246 11.89 3.95 -12.17
N ARG A 247 12.19 3.30 -11.04
CA ARG A 247 12.62 1.90 -11.03
C ARG A 247 11.55 0.97 -11.61
N LEU A 248 10.30 1.11 -11.15
CA LEU A 248 9.17 0.31 -11.64
C LEU A 248 8.91 0.55 -13.14
N ARG A 249 9.09 1.78 -13.64
CA ARG A 249 9.00 2.10 -15.06
C ARG A 249 10.09 1.39 -15.88
N VAL A 250 11.33 1.36 -15.39
CA VAL A 250 12.43 0.62 -16.04
C VAL A 250 12.13 -0.87 -16.08
N ILE A 251 11.62 -1.44 -14.98
CA ILE A 251 11.24 -2.86 -14.94
C ILE A 251 10.11 -3.15 -15.94
N SER A 252 9.05 -2.34 -15.95
CA SER A 252 7.95 -2.45 -16.92
C SER A 252 8.45 -2.39 -18.37
N HIS A 253 9.30 -1.43 -18.72
CA HIS A 253 9.92 -1.34 -20.05
C HIS A 253 10.74 -2.60 -20.39
N THR A 254 11.45 -3.15 -19.41
CA THR A 254 12.26 -4.36 -19.57
C THR A 254 11.39 -5.59 -19.81
N LEU A 255 10.30 -5.75 -19.06
CA LEU A 255 9.32 -6.83 -19.23
C LEU A 255 8.67 -6.74 -20.62
N LYS A 256 8.29 -5.54 -21.05
CA LYS A 256 7.77 -5.32 -22.40
C LYS A 256 8.79 -5.69 -23.48
N THR A 257 10.05 -5.30 -23.31
CA THR A 257 11.15 -5.64 -24.24
C THR A 257 11.33 -7.16 -24.34
N PHE A 258 11.28 -7.86 -23.21
CA PHE A 258 11.30 -9.32 -23.15
C PHE A 258 10.12 -9.94 -23.92
N CYS A 259 8.91 -9.41 -23.74
CA CYS A 259 7.72 -9.88 -24.44
C CYS A 259 7.79 -9.63 -25.96
N GLU A 260 8.34 -8.50 -26.40
CA GLU A 260 8.43 -8.17 -27.83
C GLU A 260 9.59 -8.89 -28.54
N GLY A 261 10.52 -9.52 -27.80
CA GLY A 261 11.67 -10.24 -28.37
C GLY A 261 12.63 -9.34 -29.15
N ARG A 262 12.66 -8.04 -28.81
CA ARG A 262 13.57 -7.07 -29.45
C ARG A 262 15.00 -7.28 -28.96
N GLU A 263 15.99 -6.89 -29.77
CA GLU A 263 17.37 -6.79 -29.28
C GLU A 263 17.41 -5.89 -28.05
N VAL A 264 18.27 -6.24 -27.07
CA VAL A 264 18.37 -5.54 -25.78
C VAL A 264 18.52 -4.04 -26.02
N ASP A 265 17.45 -3.31 -25.74
CA ASP A 265 17.44 -1.86 -25.77
C ASP A 265 18.39 -1.34 -24.69
N LYS A 266 19.04 -0.19 -24.93
CA LYS A 266 19.97 0.41 -23.96
C LYS A 266 19.30 0.78 -22.64
N ASP A 267 17.98 0.95 -22.68
CA ASP A 267 17.17 1.33 -21.52
C ASP A 267 16.57 0.12 -20.79
N ALA A 268 16.81 -1.11 -21.27
CA ALA A 268 16.39 -2.34 -20.60
C ALA A 268 17.39 -2.74 -19.51
N ASP A 269 16.86 -3.24 -18.39
CA ASP A 269 17.67 -3.74 -17.28
C ASP A 269 18.18 -5.16 -17.58
N GLY A 270 19.50 -5.28 -17.78
CA GLY A 270 20.15 -6.55 -18.08
C GLY A 270 20.04 -7.59 -16.97
N ASP A 271 20.01 -7.18 -15.69
CA ASP A 271 19.90 -8.10 -14.56
C ASP A 271 18.48 -8.69 -14.50
N ILE A 272 17.46 -7.87 -14.76
CA ILE A 272 16.07 -8.32 -14.86
C ILE A 272 15.88 -9.30 -16.03
N LEU A 273 16.47 -9.02 -17.20
CA LEU A 273 16.43 -9.95 -18.33
C LEU A 273 17.13 -11.28 -18.01
N ALA A 274 18.26 -11.22 -17.30
CA ALA A 274 18.99 -12.41 -16.87
C ALA A 274 18.14 -13.26 -15.90
N LEU A 275 17.39 -12.63 -14.99
CA LEU A 275 16.47 -13.33 -14.10
C LEU A 275 15.34 -14.04 -14.87
N LEU A 276 14.75 -13.39 -15.88
CA LEU A 276 13.68 -13.99 -16.70
C LEU A 276 14.17 -15.20 -17.52
N GLY A 277 15.42 -15.16 -17.98
CA GLY A 277 16.04 -16.22 -18.78
C GLY A 277 15.39 -16.42 -20.14
N ALA A 278 15.36 -17.66 -20.64
CA ALA A 278 14.77 -17.95 -21.96
C ALA A 278 13.24 -17.77 -21.96
N LYS A 279 12.72 -17.14 -23.01
CA LYS A 279 11.28 -16.92 -23.20
C LYS A 279 10.54 -18.23 -23.51
N THR A 280 9.55 -18.56 -22.69
CA THR A 280 8.54 -19.59 -22.93
C THR A 280 7.16 -18.94 -23.01
N GLU A 281 6.13 -19.69 -23.42
CA GLU A 281 4.75 -19.18 -23.47
C GLU A 281 4.25 -18.75 -22.08
N GLN A 282 4.52 -19.54 -21.05
CA GLN A 282 4.14 -19.23 -19.66
C GLN A 282 4.84 -17.96 -19.15
N LYS A 283 6.16 -17.86 -19.37
CA LYS A 283 6.93 -16.67 -18.97
C LYS A 283 6.49 -15.42 -19.73
N HIS A 284 6.12 -15.58 -21.01
CA HIS A 284 5.62 -14.49 -21.81
C HIS A 284 4.32 -13.92 -21.24
N TRP A 285 3.35 -14.79 -20.95
CA TRP A 285 2.09 -14.39 -20.32
C TRP A 285 2.33 -13.74 -18.96
N LEU A 286 3.05 -14.38 -18.03
CA LEU A 286 3.32 -13.82 -16.70
C LEU A 286 4.07 -12.48 -16.75
N ALA A 287 5.08 -12.34 -17.62
CA ALA A 287 5.81 -11.09 -17.79
C ALA A 287 4.92 -9.97 -18.35
N ALA A 288 4.05 -10.29 -19.31
CA ALA A 288 3.07 -9.33 -19.85
C ALA A 288 2.05 -8.91 -18.79
N SER A 289 1.56 -9.85 -17.98
CA SER A 289 0.64 -9.57 -16.87
C SER A 289 1.27 -8.65 -15.82
N LEU A 290 2.52 -8.92 -15.42
CA LEU A 290 3.24 -8.07 -14.47
C LEU A 290 3.53 -6.68 -15.03
N ASP A 291 3.99 -6.56 -16.27
CA ASP A 291 4.18 -5.27 -16.94
C ASP A 291 2.89 -4.44 -16.92
N LYS A 292 1.79 -5.05 -17.35
CA LYS A 292 0.48 -4.41 -17.40
C LYS A 292 0.04 -3.96 -16.01
N MET A 293 0.19 -4.81 -15.00
CA MET A 293 -0.12 -4.49 -13.61
C MET A 293 0.67 -3.27 -13.11
N ILE A 294 1.99 -3.24 -13.34
CA ILE A 294 2.84 -2.10 -12.96
C ILE A 294 2.37 -0.81 -13.63
N ARG A 295 2.14 -0.85 -14.96
CA ARG A 295 1.73 0.35 -15.71
C ARG A 295 0.38 0.88 -15.27
N MET A 296 -0.59 0.01 -15.04
CA MET A 296 -1.91 0.41 -14.54
C MET A 296 -1.81 1.11 -13.19
N GLN A 297 -1.04 0.55 -12.24
CA GLN A 297 -0.95 1.15 -10.91
C GLN A 297 -0.11 2.43 -10.86
N GLN A 298 0.85 2.61 -11.79
CA GLN A 298 1.70 3.79 -11.88
C GLN A 298 1.16 4.86 -12.84
N GLY A 299 0.11 4.53 -13.61
CA GLY A 299 -0.44 5.37 -14.66
C GLY A 299 0.60 5.70 -15.73
N LEU A 300 1.29 4.66 -16.22
CA LEU A 300 2.30 4.71 -17.28
C LEU A 300 1.72 4.34 -18.65
#